data_AF-A0A1H5ZYT7-F1
#
_entry.id   AF-A0A1H5ZYT7-F1
#
_cell.length_a   1.000
_cell.length_b   1.000
_cell.length_c   1.000
_cell.angle_alpha   90.00
_cell.angle_beta   90.00
_cell.angle_gamma   90.00
#
_symmetry.space_group_name_H-M   'P 1'
#
loop_
_entity.id
_entity.type
_entity.pdbx_description
1 polymer ?
#
loop_
_entity_poly.entity_id
_entity_poly.type
_entity_poly.pdbx_seq_one_letter_code
_entity_poly.pdbx_strand_id
1 'polypeptide(L)'
;MDAWVWWVIAVFGLGAVKSVNDTVRTALRTRHKRQMERLQAAQAERREIAAAGRAPEPVCGCTHHLAKHDKQGKCHEAVEVPTAWDADRKPTQYEAGTCNCQQYVGPQPLTRVYAEEIADV
;
A
#
# COMPACT_ATOMS: atom_id res chain seq x y z
N MET A 1 -43.38 -46.43 -30.84
CA MET A 1 -42.16 -45.85 -30.22
C MET A 1 -42.44 -45.73 -28.74
N ASP A 2 -41.90 -46.64 -27.95
CA ASP A 2 -42.27 -46.84 -26.56
C ASP A 2 -41.84 -45.67 -25.67
N ALA A 3 -42.65 -45.34 -24.66
CA ALA A 3 -42.43 -44.25 -23.70
C ALA A 3 -41.04 -44.28 -23.02
N TRP A 4 -40.40 -45.46 -23.02
CA TRP A 4 -39.04 -45.68 -22.55
C TRP A 4 -37.99 -44.82 -23.28
N VAL A 5 -38.09 -44.68 -24.61
CA VAL A 5 -37.11 -43.91 -25.41
C VAL A 5 -37.13 -42.43 -25.05
N TRP A 6 -38.31 -41.87 -24.77
CA TRP A 6 -38.47 -40.49 -24.32
C TRP A 6 -37.86 -40.24 -22.94
N TRP A 7 -37.96 -41.21 -22.03
CA TRP A 7 -37.35 -41.14 -20.70
C TRP A 7 -35.81 -41.11 -20.77
N VAL A 8 -35.23 -41.94 -21.64
CA VAL A 8 -33.77 -41.96 -21.86
C VAL A 8 -33.30 -40.61 -22.42
N ILE A 9 -33.98 -40.07 -23.44
CA ILE A 9 -33.63 -38.77 -24.03
C ILE A 9 -33.74 -37.64 -22.99
N ALA A 10 -34.76 -37.67 -22.13
CA ALA A 10 -34.93 -36.65 -21.09
C ALA A 10 -33.77 -36.67 -20.07
N VAL A 11 -33.37 -37.84 -19.58
CA VAL A 11 -32.28 -37.98 -18.60
C VAL A 11 -30.94 -37.54 -19.19
N PHE A 12 -30.61 -38.03 -20.39
CA PHE A 12 -29.35 -37.66 -21.05
C PHE A 12 -29.34 -36.21 -21.54
N GLY A 13 -30.47 -35.69 -22.01
CA GLY A 13 -30.63 -34.31 -22.44
C GLY A 13 -30.48 -33.31 -21.29
N LEU A 14 -31.11 -33.57 -20.14
CA LEU A 14 -30.97 -32.73 -18.94
C LEU A 14 -29.53 -32.77 -18.39
N GLY A 15 -28.89 -33.94 -18.39
CA GLY A 15 -27.48 -34.10 -18.02
C GLY A 15 -26.54 -33.31 -18.92
N ALA A 16 -26.75 -33.38 -20.24
CA ALA A 16 -25.94 -32.65 -21.23
C ALA A 16 -26.08 -31.13 -21.07
N VAL A 17 -27.31 -30.62 -20.92
CA VAL A 17 -27.56 -29.18 -20.71
C VAL A 17 -26.90 -28.69 -19.42
N LYS A 18 -26.98 -29.46 -18.34
CA LYS A 18 -26.31 -29.13 -17.07
C LYS A 18 -24.78 -29.04 -17.23
N SER A 19 -24.17 -30.03 -17.87
CA SER A 19 -22.71 -30.06 -18.11
C SER A 19 -22.23 -28.87 -18.94
N VAL A 20 -22.98 -28.50 -19.97
CA VAL A 20 -22.65 -27.34 -20.81
C VAL A 20 -22.75 -26.03 -20.02
N ASN A 21 -23.81 -25.85 -19.23
CA ASN A 21 -23.97 -24.66 -18.39
C ASN A 21 -22.86 -24.51 -17.34
N ASP A 22 -22.47 -25.61 -16.69
CA ASP A 22 -21.41 -25.62 -15.68
C ASP A 22 -20.02 -25.30 -16.31
N THR A 23 -19.79 -25.74 -17.55
CA THR A 23 -18.57 -25.42 -18.33
C THR A 23 -18.50 -23.94 -18.68
N VAL A 24 -19.60 -23.35 -19.18
CA VAL A 24 -19.68 -21.92 -19.52
C VAL A 24 -19.48 -21.04 -18.28
N ARG A 25 -20.13 -21.39 -17.17
CA ARG A 25 -19.95 -20.68 -15.89
C ARG A 25 -18.50 -20.70 -15.41
N THR A 26 -17.83 -21.85 -15.53
CA THR A 26 -16.42 -21.98 -15.16
C THR A 26 -15.53 -21.13 -16.07
N ALA A 27 -15.77 -21.14 -17.39
CA ALA A 27 -15.01 -20.34 -18.34
C ALA A 27 -15.15 -18.82 -18.07
N LEU A 28 -16.37 -18.34 -17.81
CA LEU A 28 -16.60 -16.93 -17.47
C LEU A 28 -15.91 -16.53 -16.16
N ARG A 29 -15.97 -17.38 -15.12
CA ARG A 29 -15.27 -17.14 -13.85
C ARG A 29 -13.76 -17.06 -14.02
N THR A 30 -13.17 -17.98 -14.78
CA THR A 30 -11.71 -17.96 -15.01
C THR A 30 -11.27 -16.71 -15.80
N ARG A 31 -12.05 -16.29 -16.80
CA ARG A 31 -11.80 -15.04 -17.54
C ARG A 31 -11.87 -13.83 -16.62
N HIS A 32 -12.92 -13.73 -15.80
CA HIS A 32 -13.10 -12.63 -14.87
C HIS A 32 -11.95 -12.58 -13.84
N LYS A 33 -11.58 -13.72 -13.25
CA LYS A 33 -10.45 -13.81 -12.32
C LYS A 33 -9.14 -13.30 -12.96
N ARG A 34 -8.81 -13.76 -14.17
CA ARG A 34 -7.63 -13.28 -14.93
C ARG A 34 -7.69 -11.78 -15.23
N GLN A 35 -8.87 -11.24 -15.53
CA GLN A 35 -9.03 -9.82 -15.76
C GLN A 35 -8.79 -9.01 -14.47
N MET A 36 -9.31 -9.48 -13.33
CA MET A 36 -9.09 -8.83 -12.03
C MET A 36 -7.60 -8.87 -11.64
N GLU A 37 -6.92 -9.99 -11.83
CA GLU A 37 -5.47 -10.11 -11.58
C GLU A 37 -4.66 -9.09 -12.40
N ARG A 38 -5.00 -8.91 -13.68
CA ARG A 38 -4.36 -7.90 -14.55
C ARG A 38 -4.60 -6.47 -14.06
N LEU A 39 -5.83 -6.15 -13.66
CA LEU A 39 -6.16 -4.83 -13.14
C LEU A 39 -5.44 -4.55 -11.82
N GLN A 40 -5.34 -5.54 -10.94
CA GLN A 40 -4.58 -5.43 -9.68
C GLN A 40 -3.09 -5.22 -9.94
N ALA A 41 -2.49 -5.96 -10.88
CA ALA A 41 -1.10 -5.78 -11.26
C ALA A 41 -0.83 -4.36 -11.81
N ALA A 42 -1.69 -3.88 -12.71
CA ALA A 42 -1.58 -2.51 -13.24
C ALA A 42 -1.78 -1.43 -12.16
N GLN A 43 -2.64 -1.66 -11.17
CA GLN A 43 -2.79 -0.76 -10.03
C GLN A 43 -1.56 -0.77 -9.12
N ALA A 44 -0.94 -1.94 -8.89
CA ALA A 44 0.28 -2.06 -8.10
C ALA A 44 1.43 -1.30 -8.77
N GLU A 45 1.64 -1.51 -10.07
CA GLU A 45 2.65 -0.78 -10.87
C GLU A 45 2.45 0.74 -10.77
N ARG A 46 1.20 1.23 -10.93
CA ARG A 46 0.90 2.66 -10.76
C ARG A 46 1.23 3.18 -9.37
N ARG A 47 0.98 2.40 -8.32
CA ARG A 47 1.31 2.78 -6.93
C ARG A 47 2.83 2.82 -6.71
N GLU A 48 3.57 1.88 -7.27
CA GLU A 48 5.03 1.85 -7.20
C GLU A 48 5.66 3.06 -7.91
N ILE A 49 5.19 3.40 -9.11
CA ILE A 49 5.63 4.59 -9.84
C ILE A 49 5.31 5.87 -9.05
N ALA A 50 4.10 5.97 -8.48
CA ALA A 50 3.72 7.10 -7.65
C ALA A 50 4.56 7.22 -6.36
N ALA A 51 4.93 6.08 -5.76
CA ALA A 51 5.81 6.05 -4.60
C ALA A 51 7.25 6.45 -4.96
N ALA A 52 7.76 6.00 -6.11
CA ALA A 52 9.09 6.37 -6.61
C ALA A 52 9.20 7.87 -6.93
N GLY A 53 8.11 8.51 -7.37
CA GLY A 53 8.05 9.95 -7.60
C GLY A 53 7.88 10.81 -6.34
N ARG A 54 7.67 10.20 -5.15
CA ARG A 54 7.51 10.95 -3.91
C ARG A 54 8.88 11.39 -3.39
N ALA A 55 9.05 12.70 -3.22
CA ALA A 55 10.23 13.25 -2.56
C ALA A 55 10.38 12.64 -1.15
N PRO A 56 11.60 12.30 -0.70
CA PRO A 56 11.82 11.77 0.63
C PRO A 56 11.31 12.75 1.68
N GLU A 57 10.65 12.23 2.72
CA GLU A 57 10.21 13.08 3.82
C GLU A 57 11.44 13.61 4.58
N PRO A 58 11.49 14.90 4.94
CA PRO A 58 12.61 15.50 5.65
C PRO A 58 12.54 15.12 7.14
N VAL A 59 12.81 13.85 7.42
CA VAL A 59 12.82 13.27 8.76
C VAL A 59 14.27 13.22 9.26
N CYS A 60 14.54 13.75 10.45
CA CYS A 60 15.86 13.64 11.09
C CYS A 60 16.15 12.18 11.48
N GLY A 61 17.42 11.86 11.78
CA GLY A 61 17.76 10.57 12.42
C GLY A 61 17.05 10.29 13.75
N CYS A 62 16.40 11.31 14.33
CA CYS A 62 15.56 11.26 15.51
C CYS A 62 14.06 11.08 15.23
N THR A 63 13.66 10.83 13.98
CA THR A 63 12.28 10.62 13.53
C THR A 63 11.30 11.82 13.62
N HIS A 64 11.77 13.00 14.00
CA HIS A 64 10.98 14.23 13.97
C HIS A 64 11.09 15.01 12.64
N HIS A 65 10.02 15.72 12.30
CA HIS A 65 9.96 16.56 11.11
C HIS A 65 10.88 17.80 11.21
N LEU A 66 11.37 18.26 10.06
CA LEU A 66 12.12 19.53 9.94
C LEU A 66 11.43 20.72 10.64
N ALA A 67 10.09 20.76 10.64
CA ALA A 67 9.30 21.80 11.31
C ALA A 67 9.52 21.92 12.84
N LYS A 68 10.14 20.92 13.47
CA LYS A 68 10.49 20.93 14.91
C LYS A 68 11.84 21.57 15.22
N HIS A 69 12.51 22.10 14.21
CA HIS A 69 13.83 22.71 14.34
C HIS A 69 13.74 24.24 14.26
N ASP A 70 14.59 24.93 15.01
CA ASP A 70 14.79 26.38 14.83
C ASP A 70 15.68 26.70 13.62
N LYS A 71 15.92 28.00 13.37
CA LYS A 71 16.81 28.47 12.30
C LYS A 71 18.29 28.07 12.49
N GLN A 72 18.68 27.64 13.69
CA GLN A 72 20.03 27.20 14.02
C GLN A 72 20.16 25.67 13.90
N GLY A 73 19.07 24.94 13.63
CA GLY A 73 19.02 23.49 13.49
C GLY A 73 18.79 22.73 14.79
N LYS A 74 18.45 23.39 15.90
CA LYS A 74 18.16 22.74 17.19
C LYS A 74 16.75 22.18 17.20
N CYS A 75 16.61 20.90 17.54
CA CYS A 75 15.30 20.27 17.73
C CYS A 75 14.69 20.61 19.10
N HIS A 76 13.39 20.89 19.13
CA HIS A 76 12.65 21.22 20.36
C HIS A 76 11.75 20.09 20.88
N GLU A 77 11.86 18.88 20.31
CA GLU A 77 11.04 17.73 20.69
C GLU A 77 11.76 16.80 21.67
N ALA A 78 11.00 15.98 22.39
CA ALA A 78 11.55 14.95 23.28
C ALA A 78 11.77 13.63 22.53
N VAL A 79 12.83 12.90 22.89
CA VAL A 79 13.15 11.55 22.40
C VAL A 79 13.31 10.59 23.56
N GLU A 80 13.13 9.29 23.31
CA GLU A 80 13.48 8.25 24.29
C GLU A 80 14.99 8.14 24.40
N VAL A 81 15.52 8.43 25.58
CA VAL A 81 16.94 8.35 25.90
C VAL A 81 17.15 7.18 26.86
N PRO A 82 18.08 6.25 26.58
CA PRO A 82 18.39 5.17 27.50
C PRO A 82 19.03 5.72 28.78
N THR A 83 18.50 5.30 29.93
CA THR A 83 18.97 5.76 31.26
C THR A 83 19.64 4.66 32.09
N ALA A 84 19.44 3.39 31.70
CA ALA A 84 20.10 2.24 32.32
C ALA A 84 20.57 1.26 31.25
N TRP A 85 21.68 0.56 31.54
CA TRP A 85 22.32 -0.42 30.65
C TRP A 85 22.64 -1.70 31.40
N ASP A 86 22.53 -2.85 30.73
CA ASP A 86 23.01 -4.12 31.25
C ASP A 86 24.52 -4.32 31.04
N ALA A 87 25.03 -5.49 31.44
CA ALA A 87 26.44 -5.85 31.27
C ALA A 87 26.90 -5.90 29.80
N ASP A 88 25.98 -6.13 28.86
CA ASP A 88 26.24 -6.20 27.43
C ASP A 88 26.05 -4.84 26.72
N ARG A 89 25.88 -3.75 27.49
CA ARG A 89 25.56 -2.39 27.00
C ARG A 89 24.25 -2.29 26.23
N LYS A 90 23.32 -3.20 26.47
CA LYS A 90 21.95 -3.05 25.97
C LYS A 90 21.17 -2.17 26.93
N PRO A 91 20.42 -1.19 26.40
CA PRO A 91 19.59 -0.33 27.24
C PRO A 91 18.45 -1.14 27.87
N THR A 92 18.26 -0.98 29.18
CA THR A 92 17.23 -1.66 29.97
C THR A 92 16.09 -0.73 30.39
N GLN A 93 16.31 0.58 30.36
CA GLN A 93 15.32 1.59 30.69
C GLN A 93 15.48 2.81 29.77
N TYR A 94 14.36 3.45 29.44
CA TYR A 94 14.28 4.67 28.65
C TYR A 94 13.48 5.73 29.40
N GLU A 95 13.88 6.99 29.24
CA GLU A 95 13.15 8.16 29.74
C GLU A 95 13.05 9.23 28.64
N ALA A 96 12.10 10.16 28.80
CA ALA A 96 11.97 11.29 27.90
C ALA A 96 13.11 12.29 28.13
N GLY A 97 13.95 12.48 27.11
CA GLY A 97 15.03 13.47 27.10
C GLY A 97 14.90 14.45 25.94
N THR A 98 15.64 15.56 25.99
CA THR A 98 15.66 16.53 24.88
C THR A 98 16.40 15.93 23.67
N CYS A 99 15.82 16.10 22.48
CA CYS A 99 16.49 15.72 21.25
C CYS A 99 17.74 16.57 21.00
N ASN A 100 18.89 15.91 20.80
CA ASN A 100 20.17 16.56 20.51
C ASN A 100 20.57 16.47 19.02
N CYS A 101 19.62 16.18 18.13
CA CYS A 101 19.92 16.17 16.69
C CYS A 101 20.17 17.60 16.17
N GLN A 102 20.98 17.71 15.13
CA GLN A 102 21.31 18.98 14.46
C GLN A 102 20.61 19.12 13.10
N GLN A 103 19.34 18.67 13.01
CA GLN A 103 18.55 18.68 11.77
C GLN A 103 18.99 17.66 10.69
N TYR A 104 18.09 17.34 9.77
CA TYR A 104 18.42 16.62 8.53
C TYR A 104 19.30 17.49 7.62
N VAL A 105 20.40 16.91 7.14
CA VAL A 105 21.31 17.51 6.15
C VAL A 105 21.22 16.69 4.86
N GLY A 106 20.51 17.22 3.88
CA GLY A 106 20.35 16.61 2.56
C GLY A 106 19.66 17.58 1.60
N PRO A 107 19.39 17.17 0.34
CA PRO A 107 18.71 18.04 -0.60
C PRO A 107 17.39 18.52 -0.01
N GLN A 108 17.19 19.83 0.01
CA GLN A 108 15.97 20.43 0.54
C GLN A 108 14.79 19.94 -0.32
N PRO A 109 13.74 19.35 0.28
CA PRO A 109 12.57 18.96 -0.48
C PRO A 109 11.97 20.22 -1.09
N LEU A 110 11.68 20.19 -2.40
CA LEU A 110 11.04 21.29 -3.09
C LEU A 110 9.74 21.64 -2.35
N THR A 111 9.63 22.90 -1.91
CA THR A 111 8.40 23.41 -1.30
C THR A 111 7.28 23.28 -2.31
N ARG A 112 6.28 22.43 -2.02
CA ARG A 112 5.07 22.35 -2.84
C ARG A 112 4.21 23.56 -2.53
N VAL A 113 4.21 24.52 -3.46
CA VAL A 113 3.21 25.59 -3.49
C VAL A 113 2.01 25.09 -4.26
N TYR A 114 0.82 25.25 -3.71
CA TYR A 114 -0.42 25.04 -4.45
C TYR A 114 -0.58 26.21 -5.41
N ALA A 115 -0.62 25.93 -6.71
CA ALA A 115 -1.03 26.90 -7.71
C ALA A 115 -2.53 26.68 -7.95
N GLU A 116 -3.33 27.72 -7.70
CA GLU A 116 -4.74 27.73 -8.07
C GLU A 116 -4.85 27.56 -9.60
N GLU A 117 -5.84 26.81 -10.08
CA GLU A 117 -6.17 26.84 -11.50
C GLU A 117 -6.57 28.26 -11.87
N ILE A 118 -5.94 28.80 -12.93
CA ILE A 118 -6.36 30.07 -13.52
C ILE A 118 -7.72 29.79 -14.14
N ALA A 119 -8.79 30.08 -13.41
CA ALA A 119 -10.13 30.13 -13.99
C ALA A 119 -10.16 31.35 -14.91
N ASP A 120 -10.27 31.12 -16.22
CA ASP A 120 -10.58 32.17 -17.18
C ASP A 120 -11.97 32.71 -16.83
N VAL A 121 -12.02 33.89 -16.20
CA VAL A 121 -13.26 34.62 -15.86
C VAL A 121 -13.67 35.52 -17.02
#